data_AF-A0A0E0N582-F1
#
_entry.id   AF-A0A0E0N582-F1
#
_cell.length_a   1.000
_cell.length_b   1.000
_cell.length_c   1.000
_cell.angle_alpha   90.00
_cell.angle_beta   90.00
_cell.angle_gamma   90.00
#
_symmetry.space_group_name_H-M   'P 1'
#
loop_
_entity.id
_entity.type
_entity.pdbx_description
1 polymer ?
#
loop_
_entity_poly.entity_id
_entity_poly.type
_entity_poly.pdbx_seq_one_letter_code
_entity_poly.pdbx_strand_id
1 'polypeptide(L)'
;MEASKRNRRILVHLRSCLATPRFALAALLSPVRRTVHRPPSSPSPPRRGTQLPCAAEWMWCEAVRWREHGELGARRFETAARARRTASLALSNRKEFTTPHNGAINSLQVDLTERRYLLSGASDGSAAIFDVQNATEYEAGFIAKHRSILLVDKQHENGHKFVVSMAVWYPVDTGLFVTASFDQYVKVWDTNSTQVVNS
;
A
#
# COMPACT_ATOMS: atom_id res chain seq x y z
N MET A 1 19.69 -12.75 -32.90
CA MET A 1 18.30 -12.53 -32.44
C MET A 1 18.39 -11.87 -31.07
N GLU A 2 17.77 -10.70 -30.90
CA GLU A 2 17.94 -9.89 -29.69
C GLU A 2 16.63 -9.82 -28.90
N ALA A 3 16.64 -10.31 -27.67
CA ALA A 3 15.42 -10.51 -26.88
C ALA A 3 14.98 -9.21 -26.21
N SER A 4 13.86 -8.64 -26.69
CA SER A 4 13.27 -7.41 -26.15
C SER A 4 12.86 -7.57 -24.67
N LYS A 5 13.69 -7.07 -23.75
CA LYS A 5 13.39 -6.99 -22.31
C LYS A 5 12.25 -6.01 -22.06
N ARG A 6 11.01 -6.50 -22.06
CA ARG A 6 9.82 -5.70 -21.72
C ARG A 6 9.86 -5.27 -20.25
N ASN A 7 10.24 -4.02 -20.03
CA ASN A 7 10.41 -3.47 -18.69
C ASN A 7 9.06 -3.34 -17.95
N ARG A 8 8.79 -4.19 -16.95
CA ARG A 8 7.53 -4.26 -16.20
C ARG A 8 7.66 -3.57 -14.84
N ARG A 9 7.27 -2.29 -14.77
CA ARG A 9 7.33 -1.49 -13.54
C ARG A 9 6.24 -1.91 -12.54
N ILE A 10 6.62 -2.05 -11.26
CA ILE A 10 5.73 -2.45 -10.16
C ILE A 10 5.24 -1.21 -9.40
N LEU A 11 3.95 -1.13 -9.11
CA LEU A 11 3.34 -0.03 -8.35
C LEU A 11 3.37 -0.35 -6.84
N VAL A 12 4.27 0.30 -6.10
CA VAL A 12 4.34 0.19 -4.62
C VAL A 12 4.04 1.55 -3.99
N HIS A 13 2.97 1.62 -3.18
CA HIS A 13 2.48 2.86 -2.60
C HIS A 13 3.04 3.07 -1.17
N LEU A 14 4.09 3.88 -1.03
CA LEU A 14 4.46 4.42 0.29
C LEU A 14 3.38 5.40 0.76
N ARG A 15 3.06 5.41 2.06
CA ARG A 15 2.24 6.46 2.68
C ARG A 15 3.14 7.64 3.09
N SER A 16 2.85 8.82 2.58
CA SER A 16 3.27 10.08 3.20
C SER A 16 2.32 10.40 4.36
N CYS A 17 2.73 10.08 5.59
CA CYS A 17 2.07 10.61 6.78
C CYS A 17 2.47 12.07 6.96
N LEU A 18 1.64 13.00 6.45
CA LEU A 18 1.80 14.42 6.76
C LEU A 18 1.61 14.64 8.26
N ALA A 19 2.53 15.37 8.89
CA ALA A 19 2.50 15.65 10.31
C ALA A 19 1.32 16.55 10.68
N THR A 20 0.65 16.25 11.79
CA THR A 20 -0.36 17.15 12.36
C THR A 20 0.32 18.38 12.98
N PRO A 21 -0.18 19.60 12.73
CA PRO A 21 0.30 20.78 13.43
C PRO A 21 -0.12 20.72 14.91
N ARG A 22 0.86 20.75 15.81
CA ARG A 22 0.62 20.97 17.25
C ARG A 22 0.16 22.41 17.47
N PHE A 23 -1.14 22.62 17.63
CA PHE A 23 -1.63 23.86 18.24
C PHE A 23 -1.39 23.83 19.74
N ALA A 24 -0.58 24.77 20.24
CA ALA A 24 -0.38 24.95 21.67
C ALA A 24 -1.59 25.69 22.29
N LEU A 25 -2.19 25.09 23.32
CA LEU A 25 -3.34 25.69 24.01
C LEU A 25 -2.87 26.54 25.20
N ALA A 26 -2.79 27.86 25.01
CA ALA A 26 -2.59 28.81 26.10
C ALA A 26 -3.95 29.17 26.71
N ALA A 27 -4.20 28.77 27.96
CA ALA A 27 -5.43 29.09 28.67
C ALA A 27 -5.29 30.42 29.44
N LEU A 28 -6.19 31.37 29.19
CA LEU A 28 -6.44 32.52 30.05
C LEU A 28 -7.93 32.58 30.38
N LEU A 29 -8.23 32.76 31.67
CA LEU A 29 -9.60 32.77 32.20
C LEU A 29 -10.22 34.16 32.08
N SER A 30 -11.48 34.23 31.65
CA SER A 30 -12.36 35.38 31.86
C SER A 30 -13.84 34.94 31.80
N PRO A 31 -14.74 35.61 32.54
CA PRO A 31 -16.03 35.03 32.92
C PRO A 31 -17.14 35.12 31.85
N VAL A 32 -18.13 34.26 32.07
CA VAL A 32 -19.29 34.00 31.20
C VAL A 32 -20.11 35.24 30.83
N ARG A 33 -20.46 35.35 29.54
CA ARG A 33 -21.78 35.85 29.12
C ARG A 33 -22.47 34.80 28.24
N ARG A 34 -23.70 34.42 28.59
CA ARG A 34 -24.55 33.56 27.74
C ARG A 34 -25.26 34.41 26.69
N THR A 35 -24.74 34.43 25.46
CA THR A 35 -25.50 34.86 24.28
C THR A 35 -26.05 33.63 23.55
N VAL A 36 -27.37 33.60 23.29
CA VAL A 36 -28.00 32.51 22.53
C VAL A 36 -27.76 32.76 21.04
N HIS A 37 -26.65 32.26 20.53
CA HIS A 37 -26.37 32.29 19.10
C HIS A 37 -27.21 31.24 18.37
N ARG A 38 -27.95 31.66 17.32
CA ARG A 38 -28.44 30.73 16.29
C ARG A 38 -27.25 29.96 15.70
N PRO A 39 -27.44 28.69 15.31
CA PRO A 39 -26.43 28.01 14.50
C PRO A 39 -26.22 28.80 13.19
N PRO A 40 -24.98 28.92 12.70
CA PRO A 40 -24.74 29.55 11.41
C PRO A 40 -25.43 28.74 10.31
N SER A 41 -26.05 29.44 9.35
CA SER A 41 -26.60 28.81 8.15
C SER A 41 -25.50 28.06 7.40
N SER A 42 -25.83 26.87 6.88
CA SER A 42 -24.90 26.08 6.07
C SER A 42 -24.32 26.90 4.91
N PRO A 43 -22.99 26.85 4.67
CA PRO A 43 -22.39 27.59 3.57
C PRO A 43 -22.92 27.05 2.23
N SER A 44 -23.26 27.96 1.32
CA SER A 44 -23.71 27.59 -0.02
C SER A 44 -22.53 27.09 -0.87
N PRO A 45 -22.75 26.09 -1.76
CA PRO A 45 -21.67 25.48 -2.51
C PRO A 45 -21.02 26.47 -3.50
N PRO A 46 -19.71 26.34 -3.77
CA PRO A 46 -18.98 27.26 -4.64
C PRO A 46 -19.56 27.26 -6.06
N ARG A 47 -19.68 28.45 -6.65
CA ARG A 47 -20.20 28.60 -8.03
C ARG A 47 -19.27 27.90 -9.02
N ARG A 48 -19.88 27.17 -9.96
CA ARG A 48 -19.22 26.30 -10.95
C ARG A 48 -18.23 27.11 -11.82
N GLY A 49 -16.93 26.98 -11.56
CA GLY A 49 -15.88 27.62 -12.36
C GLY A 49 -14.45 27.49 -11.81
N THR A 50 -14.25 27.48 -10.49
CA THR A 50 -12.91 27.47 -9.88
C THR A 50 -12.32 26.07 -9.71
N GLN A 51 -11.43 25.67 -10.62
CA GLN A 51 -10.51 24.55 -10.37
C GLN A 51 -9.42 24.98 -9.38
N LEU A 52 -9.62 24.66 -8.10
CA LEU A 52 -8.61 24.79 -7.04
C LEU A 52 -8.46 23.44 -6.33
N PRO A 53 -7.23 23.00 -5.94
CA PRO A 53 -7.05 21.73 -5.22
C PRO A 53 -7.83 21.69 -3.90
N CYS A 54 -8.01 22.85 -3.25
CA CYS A 54 -8.85 23.04 -2.07
C CYS A 54 -10.31 22.55 -2.26
N ALA A 55 -10.87 22.63 -3.48
CA ALA A 55 -12.24 22.15 -3.73
C ALA A 55 -12.36 20.62 -3.53
N ALA A 56 -11.33 19.86 -3.89
CA ALA A 56 -11.29 18.42 -3.64
C ALA A 56 -11.18 18.13 -2.13
N GLU A 57 -10.35 18.87 -1.40
CA GLU A 57 -10.18 18.73 0.05
C GLU A 57 -11.40 19.18 0.87
N TRP A 58 -12.17 20.15 0.36
CA TRP A 58 -13.44 20.55 0.97
C TRP A 58 -14.52 19.47 0.80
N MET A 59 -14.77 19.02 -0.43
CA MET A 59 -15.71 17.92 -0.73
C MET A 59 -15.32 16.62 0.00
N TRP A 60 -14.02 16.40 0.20
CA TRP A 60 -13.46 15.32 1.01
C TRP A 60 -13.93 15.35 2.46
N CYS A 61 -13.87 16.52 3.10
CA CYS A 61 -14.25 16.69 4.50
C CYS A 61 -15.77 16.64 4.68
N GLU A 62 -16.55 17.18 3.73
CA GLU A 62 -18.00 17.04 3.71
C GLU A 62 -18.43 15.57 3.57
N ALA A 63 -17.80 14.80 2.68
CA ALA A 63 -18.10 13.37 2.54
C ALA A 63 -17.80 12.54 3.80
N VAL A 64 -16.86 12.98 4.65
CA VAL A 64 -16.62 12.38 5.99
C VAL A 64 -17.75 12.76 6.94
N ARG A 65 -18.10 14.05 7.04
CA ARG A 65 -19.20 14.52 7.90
C ARG A 65 -20.55 13.89 7.54
N TRP A 66 -20.88 13.78 6.25
CA TRP A 66 -22.07 13.05 5.80
C TRP A 66 -22.04 11.56 6.20
N ARG A 67 -20.85 10.93 6.24
CA ARG A 67 -20.72 9.55 6.73
C ARG A 67 -20.92 9.46 8.25
N GLU A 68 -20.42 10.42 9.01
CA GLU A 68 -20.57 10.53 10.47
C GLU A 68 -22.03 10.79 10.87
N HIS A 69 -22.72 11.68 10.16
CA HIS A 69 -24.15 12.00 10.33
C HIS A 69 -25.09 10.90 9.82
N GLY A 70 -24.59 9.90 9.08
CA GLY A 70 -25.38 8.84 8.44
C GLY A 70 -26.01 9.20 7.09
N GLU A 71 -25.96 10.48 6.69
CA GLU A 71 -26.40 11.01 5.38
C GLU A 71 -25.76 10.30 4.18
N LEU A 72 -24.52 9.79 4.33
CA LEU A 72 -23.80 9.01 3.32
C LEU A 72 -23.55 7.57 3.78
N GLY A 73 -24.33 6.62 3.23
CA GLY A 73 -24.20 5.20 3.53
C GLY A 73 -22.81 4.62 3.25
N ALA A 74 -22.35 3.73 4.14
CA ALA A 74 -20.96 3.26 4.22
C ALA A 74 -20.36 2.78 2.88
N ARG A 75 -21.08 1.96 2.11
CA ARG A 75 -20.61 1.46 0.80
C ARG A 75 -20.40 2.59 -0.23
N ARG A 76 -21.21 3.66 -0.20
CA ARG A 76 -21.01 4.84 -1.09
C ARG A 76 -19.78 5.64 -0.65
N PHE A 77 -19.62 5.85 0.66
CA PHE A 77 -18.41 6.49 1.21
C PHE A 77 -17.15 5.69 0.87
N GLU A 78 -17.15 4.37 1.06
CA GLU A 78 -15.99 3.52 0.72
C GLU A 78 -15.67 3.53 -0.77
N THR A 79 -16.70 3.45 -1.64
CA THR A 79 -16.51 3.50 -3.10
C THR A 79 -15.89 4.84 -3.52
N ALA A 80 -16.36 5.97 -3.00
CA ALA A 80 -15.75 7.28 -3.22
C ALA A 80 -14.33 7.35 -2.63
N ALA A 81 -14.14 6.84 -1.41
CA ALA A 81 -12.85 6.78 -0.72
C ALA A 81 -11.81 5.98 -1.50
N ARG A 82 -12.23 4.94 -2.23
CA ARG A 82 -11.39 4.14 -3.13
C ARG A 82 -11.15 4.86 -4.46
N ALA A 83 -12.20 5.40 -5.07
CA ALA A 83 -12.13 6.08 -6.37
C ALA A 83 -11.19 7.30 -6.37
N ARG A 84 -11.25 8.22 -5.37
CA ARG A 84 -10.26 9.32 -5.30
C ARG A 84 -8.84 8.76 -5.21
N ARG A 85 -8.62 7.78 -4.32
CA ARG A 85 -7.28 7.24 -4.02
C ARG A 85 -6.66 6.68 -5.29
N THR A 86 -7.43 5.94 -6.08
CA THR A 86 -7.02 5.45 -7.40
C THR A 86 -6.73 6.61 -8.38
N ALA A 87 -7.57 7.65 -8.43
CA ALA A 87 -7.34 8.82 -9.27
C ALA A 87 -6.11 9.66 -8.86
N SER A 88 -5.69 9.58 -7.59
CA SER A 88 -4.48 10.22 -7.05
C SER A 88 -3.22 9.33 -7.10
N LEU A 89 -3.27 8.14 -7.71
CA LEU A 89 -2.09 7.28 -7.84
C LEU A 89 -1.11 7.87 -8.87
N ALA A 90 0.07 8.26 -8.39
CA ALA A 90 1.24 8.54 -9.22
C ALA A 90 2.28 7.42 -9.07
N LEU A 91 3.05 7.17 -10.14
CA LEU A 91 4.20 6.26 -10.07
C LEU A 91 5.35 6.90 -9.26
N SER A 92 6.10 6.08 -8.54
CA SER A 92 7.34 6.54 -7.89
C SER A 92 8.43 6.75 -8.93
N ASN A 93 8.96 7.98 -9.01
CA ASN A 93 10.13 8.31 -9.83
C ASN A 93 11.46 8.10 -9.05
N ARG A 94 11.43 7.45 -7.88
CA ARG A 94 12.59 7.29 -6.99
C ARG A 94 12.86 5.85 -6.52
N LYS A 95 11.95 4.89 -6.73
CA LYS A 95 12.12 3.49 -6.34
C LYS A 95 11.72 2.55 -7.47
N GLU A 96 12.61 1.61 -7.79
CA GLU A 96 12.38 0.56 -8.78
C GLU A 96 12.64 -0.82 -8.14
N PHE A 97 11.71 -1.75 -8.29
CA PHE A 97 11.84 -3.13 -7.81
C PHE A 97 12.29 -4.02 -8.96
N THR A 98 13.49 -4.59 -8.86
CA THR A 98 14.05 -5.49 -9.88
C THR A 98 13.49 -6.89 -9.68
N THR A 99 12.45 -7.23 -10.44
CA THR A 99 11.80 -8.54 -10.37
C THR A 99 12.77 -9.70 -10.72
N PRO A 100 12.92 -10.72 -9.85
CA PRO A 100 13.61 -11.96 -10.20
C PRO A 100 12.70 -12.91 -11.02
N HIS A 101 11.38 -12.69 -10.99
CA HIS A 101 10.40 -13.56 -11.64
C HIS A 101 10.53 -13.53 -13.16
N ASN A 102 10.49 -14.72 -13.76
CA ASN A 102 10.29 -14.97 -15.18
C ASN A 102 8.77 -14.99 -15.55
N GLY A 103 7.90 -15.08 -14.54
CA GLY A 103 6.44 -15.12 -14.67
C GLY A 103 5.73 -13.76 -14.71
N ALA A 104 4.39 -13.82 -14.73
CA ALA A 104 3.55 -12.70 -14.29
C ALA A 104 3.42 -12.73 -12.77
N ILE A 105 3.36 -11.58 -12.11
CA ILE A 105 3.16 -11.48 -10.66
C ILE A 105 1.65 -11.49 -10.39
N ASN A 106 1.18 -12.44 -9.58
CA ASN A 106 -0.23 -12.64 -9.26
C ASN A 106 -0.62 -12.03 -7.91
N SER A 107 0.33 -11.94 -6.98
CA SER A 107 0.13 -11.40 -5.63
C SER A 107 1.31 -10.52 -5.20
N LEU A 108 0.99 -9.47 -4.44
CA LEU A 108 1.93 -8.53 -3.84
C LEU A 108 1.37 -8.12 -2.47
N GLN A 109 2.12 -8.35 -1.39
CA GLN A 109 1.75 -7.92 -0.05
C GLN A 109 2.94 -7.28 0.68
N VAL A 110 2.77 -6.05 1.13
CA VAL A 110 3.66 -5.48 2.15
C VAL A 110 3.21 -6.00 3.51
N ASP A 111 4.17 -6.44 4.31
CA ASP A 111 3.97 -6.85 5.71
C ASP A 111 3.19 -5.78 6.52
N LEU A 112 2.47 -6.23 7.55
CA LEU A 112 1.63 -5.40 8.42
C LEU A 112 2.36 -4.94 9.69
N THR A 113 3.35 -5.71 10.15
CA THR A 113 4.02 -5.62 11.46
C THR A 113 5.17 -4.60 11.44
N GLU A 114 6.24 -4.86 10.69
CA GLU A 114 7.35 -3.91 10.46
C GLU A 114 7.04 -2.93 9.32
N ARG A 115 6.19 -3.33 8.37
CA ARG A 115 5.86 -2.61 7.13
C ARG A 115 7.10 -2.31 6.29
N ARG A 116 8.05 -3.23 6.35
CA ARG A 116 9.36 -3.14 5.70
C ARG A 116 9.48 -4.09 4.51
N TYR A 117 8.93 -5.29 4.61
CA TYR A 117 9.12 -6.33 3.60
C TYR A 117 7.93 -6.43 2.65
N LEU A 118 8.22 -6.51 1.35
CA LEU A 118 7.26 -6.79 0.28
C LEU A 118 7.46 -8.23 -0.17
N LEU A 119 6.41 -9.05 -0.06
CA LEU A 119 6.32 -10.39 -0.61
C LEU A 119 5.61 -10.33 -1.97
N SER A 120 6.09 -11.12 -2.92
CA SER A 120 5.49 -11.33 -4.23
C SER A 120 5.37 -12.83 -4.56
N GLY A 121 4.33 -13.19 -5.31
CA GLY A 121 4.12 -14.56 -5.83
C GLY A 121 3.73 -14.56 -7.30
N ALA A 122 4.34 -15.46 -8.10
CA ALA A 122 4.31 -15.39 -9.56
C ALA A 122 3.97 -16.71 -10.29
N SER A 123 3.55 -16.57 -11.56
CA SER A 123 3.11 -17.68 -12.43
C SER A 123 4.21 -18.63 -12.89
N ASP A 124 5.48 -18.30 -12.65
CA ASP A 124 6.61 -19.21 -12.82
C ASP A 124 6.79 -20.16 -11.63
N GLY A 125 5.94 -20.09 -10.60
CA GLY A 125 6.05 -20.89 -9.38
C GLY A 125 6.98 -20.28 -8.33
N SER A 126 7.53 -19.09 -8.57
CA SER A 126 8.43 -18.43 -7.62
C SER A 126 7.70 -17.46 -6.67
N ALA A 127 8.27 -17.29 -5.49
CA ALA A 127 7.93 -16.25 -4.53
C ALA A 127 9.21 -15.51 -4.10
N ALA A 128 9.13 -14.19 -3.92
CA ALA A 128 10.30 -13.37 -3.57
C ALA A 128 9.95 -12.32 -2.51
N ILE A 129 10.95 -11.93 -1.72
CA ILE A 129 10.83 -10.89 -0.70
C ILE A 129 11.82 -9.77 -1.01
N PHE A 130 11.39 -8.51 -0.81
CA PHE A 130 12.18 -7.30 -1.00
C PHE A 130 12.13 -6.44 0.27
N ASP A 131 13.24 -5.82 0.65
CA ASP A 131 13.20 -4.68 1.58
C ASP A 131 12.68 -3.44 0.83
N VAL A 132 11.56 -2.87 1.28
CA VAL A 132 10.92 -1.67 0.70
C VAL A 132 11.59 -0.38 1.18
N GLN A 133 12.28 -0.43 2.32
CA GLN A 133 12.91 0.73 2.94
C GLN A 133 14.33 0.90 2.39
N ASN A 134 15.19 -0.09 2.58
CA ASN A 134 16.59 -0.08 2.12
C ASN A 134 16.71 -0.56 0.68
N ALA A 135 17.41 0.20 -0.14
CA ALA A 135 17.74 -0.15 -1.52
C ALA A 135 19.09 -0.87 -1.57
N THR A 136 19.20 -1.84 -2.49
CA THR A 136 20.44 -2.60 -2.71
C THR A 136 21.43 -1.84 -3.58
N GLU A 137 20.94 -0.99 -4.49
CA GLU A 137 21.76 -0.24 -5.45
C GLU A 137 21.17 1.16 -5.70
N TYR A 138 22.02 2.11 -6.11
CA TYR A 138 21.62 3.44 -6.54
C TYR A 138 22.23 3.72 -7.91
N GLU A 139 21.40 4.05 -8.89
CA GLU A 139 21.87 4.44 -10.22
C GLU A 139 22.06 5.96 -10.35
N ALA A 140 22.79 6.38 -11.39
CA ALA A 140 23.09 7.77 -11.73
C ALA A 140 21.84 8.56 -12.19
N GLY A 141 20.92 8.78 -11.24
CA GLY A 141 19.63 9.43 -11.46
C GLY A 141 18.72 9.48 -10.24
N PHE A 142 19.24 9.24 -9.02
CA PHE A 142 18.48 9.16 -7.76
C PHE A 142 17.39 8.08 -7.72
N ILE A 143 17.45 7.08 -8.60
CA ILE A 143 16.60 5.89 -8.55
C ILE A 143 17.24 4.87 -7.63
N ALA A 144 16.55 4.56 -6.54
CA ALA A 144 16.90 3.52 -5.58
C ALA A 144 16.36 2.17 -6.09
N LYS A 145 17.27 1.22 -6.36
CA LYS A 145 16.92 -0.11 -6.86
C LYS A 145 16.84 -1.11 -5.72
N HIS A 146 15.71 -1.80 -5.66
CA HIS A 146 15.38 -2.81 -4.67
C HIS A 146 15.38 -4.19 -5.35
N ARG A 147 16.45 -4.97 -5.14
CA ARG A 147 16.52 -6.39 -5.52
C ARG A 147 15.85 -7.27 -4.45
N SER A 148 15.51 -8.49 -4.81
CA SER A 148 14.97 -9.48 -3.85
C SER A 148 16.05 -9.90 -2.85
N ILE A 149 15.72 -9.87 -1.55
CA ILE A 149 16.57 -10.38 -0.46
C ILE A 149 16.41 -11.89 -0.26
N LEU A 150 15.28 -12.46 -0.69
CA LEU A 150 14.97 -13.89 -0.67
C LEU A 150 14.21 -14.24 -1.96
N LEU A 151 14.53 -15.39 -2.55
CA LEU A 151 13.85 -15.97 -3.71
C LEU A 151 13.67 -17.47 -3.48
N VAL A 152 12.42 -17.92 -3.45
CA VAL A 152 12.05 -19.33 -3.64
C VAL A 152 11.61 -19.48 -5.09
N ASP A 153 12.26 -20.36 -5.85
CA ASP A 153 11.90 -20.67 -7.24
C ASP A 153 11.59 -22.17 -7.42
N LYS A 154 11.65 -22.68 -8.66
CA LYS A 154 11.46 -24.12 -8.94
C LYS A 154 12.70 -24.99 -8.70
N GLN A 155 13.89 -24.40 -8.52
CA GLN A 155 15.14 -25.12 -8.25
C GLN A 155 15.33 -25.36 -6.75
N HIS A 156 14.72 -24.52 -5.90
CA HIS A 156 14.61 -24.78 -4.48
C HIS A 156 13.94 -26.15 -4.23
N GLU A 157 14.52 -26.99 -3.36
CA GLU A 157 14.06 -28.36 -3.09
C GLU A 157 12.56 -28.42 -2.76
N ASN A 158 12.12 -27.51 -1.90
CA ASN A 158 10.73 -27.38 -1.47
C ASN A 158 9.91 -26.38 -2.32
N GLY A 159 10.43 -25.92 -3.46
CA GLY A 159 9.80 -24.94 -4.35
C GLY A 159 8.43 -25.35 -4.91
N HIS A 160 7.66 -24.40 -5.43
CA HIS A 160 6.37 -24.71 -6.07
C HIS A 160 6.54 -25.15 -7.52
N LYS A 161 5.89 -26.25 -7.90
CA LYS A 161 6.05 -26.85 -9.25
C LYS A 161 5.22 -26.12 -10.31
N PHE A 162 4.16 -25.43 -9.91
CA PHE A 162 3.25 -24.67 -10.77
C PHE A 162 3.00 -23.26 -10.21
N VAL A 163 2.26 -22.45 -10.98
CA VAL A 163 1.82 -21.07 -10.70
C VAL A 163 1.52 -20.85 -9.20
N VAL A 164 2.24 -19.93 -8.55
CA VAL A 164 1.82 -19.39 -7.23
C VAL A 164 0.63 -18.47 -7.48
N SER A 165 -0.53 -18.84 -6.95
CA SER A 165 -1.77 -18.07 -7.08
C SER A 165 -1.84 -16.94 -6.06
N MET A 166 -1.29 -17.17 -4.87
CA MET A 166 -1.27 -16.22 -3.77
C MET A 166 -0.03 -16.45 -2.87
N ALA A 167 0.59 -15.36 -2.43
CA ALA A 167 1.62 -15.35 -1.39
C ALA A 167 1.22 -14.30 -0.34
N VAL A 168 1.17 -14.69 0.94
CA VAL A 168 0.74 -13.82 2.06
C VAL A 168 1.67 -13.90 3.27
N TRP A 169 1.82 -12.78 3.95
CA TRP A 169 2.50 -12.70 5.25
C TRP A 169 1.66 -13.29 6.38
N TYR A 170 2.30 -13.93 7.36
CA TYR A 170 1.64 -14.24 8.62
C TYR A 170 1.36 -12.92 9.39
N PRO A 171 0.13 -12.68 9.89
CA PRO A 171 -0.30 -11.34 10.29
C PRO A 171 0.23 -10.86 11.66
N VAL A 172 1.05 -11.66 12.34
CA VAL A 172 1.59 -11.36 13.68
C VAL A 172 3.12 -11.31 13.70
N ASP A 173 3.80 -11.96 12.75
CA ASP A 173 5.26 -12.16 12.76
C ASP A 173 5.83 -12.14 11.33
N THR A 174 6.91 -11.39 11.14
CA THR A 174 7.67 -11.30 9.88
C THR A 174 8.58 -12.51 9.64
N GLY A 175 8.75 -13.38 10.65
CA GLY A 175 9.38 -14.69 10.53
C GLY A 175 8.68 -15.65 9.56
N LEU A 176 7.38 -15.47 9.27
CA LEU A 176 6.58 -16.46 8.54
C LEU A 176 5.80 -15.89 7.35
N PHE A 177 5.77 -16.63 6.24
CA PHE A 177 4.86 -16.40 5.12
C PHE A 177 4.27 -17.70 4.56
N VAL A 178 3.17 -17.59 3.82
CA VAL A 178 2.42 -18.72 3.26
C VAL A 178 2.20 -18.52 1.77
N THR A 179 2.45 -19.56 0.97
CA THR A 179 2.21 -19.55 -0.48
C THR A 179 1.22 -20.65 -0.87
N ALA A 180 0.30 -20.33 -1.78
CA ALA A 180 -0.63 -21.27 -2.38
C ALA A 180 -0.35 -21.38 -3.89
N SER A 181 -0.42 -22.60 -4.42
CA SER A 181 -0.09 -22.87 -5.83
C SER A 181 -1.08 -23.83 -6.49
N PHE A 182 -1.11 -23.79 -7.82
CA PHE A 182 -1.77 -24.79 -8.65
C PHE A 182 -1.07 -26.16 -8.64
N ASP A 183 0.04 -26.33 -7.90
CA ASP A 183 0.64 -27.65 -7.63
C ASP A 183 -0.11 -28.46 -6.55
N GLN A 184 -1.25 -27.96 -6.09
CA GLN A 184 -2.14 -28.50 -5.04
C GLN A 184 -1.59 -28.38 -3.61
N TYR A 185 -0.44 -27.72 -3.41
CA TYR A 185 0.09 -27.45 -2.07
C TYR A 185 -0.14 -26.00 -1.63
N VAL A 186 -0.34 -25.86 -0.32
CA VAL A 186 -0.09 -24.64 0.43
C VAL A 186 1.15 -24.89 1.27
N LYS A 187 2.13 -23.97 1.23
CA LYS A 187 3.42 -24.12 1.92
C LYS A 187 3.62 -22.97 2.90
N VAL A 188 4.06 -23.30 4.11
CA VAL A 188 4.44 -22.35 5.16
C VAL A 188 5.95 -22.25 5.18
N TRP A 189 6.48 -21.03 5.16
CA TRP A 189 7.90 -20.74 5.01
C TRP A 189 8.41 -19.89 6.17
N ASP A 190 9.57 -20.24 6.70
CA ASP A 190 10.34 -19.35 7.58
C ASP A 190 11.27 -18.46 6.76
N THR A 191 11.28 -17.15 7.04
CA THR A 191 12.06 -16.15 6.30
C THR A 191 13.55 -16.17 6.64
N ASN A 192 13.92 -16.71 7.80
CA ASN A 192 15.29 -16.71 8.31
C ASN A 192 16.15 -17.84 7.73
N SER A 193 15.53 -19.00 7.52
CA SER A 193 16.13 -20.25 7.04
C SER A 193 15.77 -20.61 5.59
N THR A 194 14.76 -19.94 5.03
CA THR A 194 14.15 -20.18 3.70
C THR A 194 13.56 -21.59 3.50
N GLN A 195 13.37 -22.35 4.58
CA GLN A 195 12.83 -23.71 4.54
C GLN A 195 11.31 -23.73 4.71
N VAL A 196 10.68 -24.82 4.26
CA VAL A 196 9.27 -25.10 4.56
C VAL A 196 9.18 -25.64 5.99
N VAL A 197 8.25 -25.09 6.77
CA VAL A 197 7.97 -25.53 8.13
C VAL A 197 7.18 -26.84 8.07
N ASN A 198 7.88 -27.96 8.16
CA ASN A 198 7.28 -29.29 8.31
C ASN A 198 6.94 -29.54 9.79
N SER A 199 5.72 -30.02 10.05
CA SER A 199 5.19 -30.39 11.37
C SER A 199 5.07 -31.90 11.53
#